data_AF-A0A956DU72-F1
#
_entry.id   AF-A0A956DU72-F1
#
_cell.length_a   1.000
_cell.length_b   1.000
_cell.length_c   1.000
_cell.angle_alpha   90.00
_cell.angle_beta   90.00
_cell.angle_gamma   90.00
#
_symmetry.space_group_name_H-M   'P 1'
#
loop_
_entity.id
_entity.type
_entity.pdbx_description
1 polymer ?
#
loop_
_entity_poly.entity_id
_entity_poly.type
_entity_poly.pdbx_seq_one_letter_code
_entity_poly.pdbx_strand_id
1 'polypeptide(L)'
;MEVSDVSGDVYLYPRLVQSYDGKLATAYYQGRVGEPVSLVVSTSQNGTTWTTSPIAPAGTFTLDTTLANWLGAYFGVAVGQDRLAATFTDNSGVKDRISFATFVTP
;
A
#
# COMPACT_ATOMS: atom_id res chain seq x y z
N MET A 1 -20.73 7.98 -15.70
CA MET A 1 -19.47 8.68 -16.03
C MET A 1 -18.45 7.58 -16.20
N GLU A 2 -18.13 7.21 -17.44
CA GLU A 2 -17.12 6.19 -17.72
C GLU A 2 -15.77 6.74 -17.26
N VAL A 3 -15.13 6.03 -16.34
CA VAL A 3 -13.76 6.34 -15.94
C VAL A 3 -12.89 5.98 -17.13
N SER A 4 -12.42 7.01 -17.82
CA SER A 4 -11.44 6.89 -18.90
C SER A 4 -10.24 6.10 -18.43
N ASP A 5 -9.88 5.10 -19.24
CA ASP A 5 -8.72 4.23 -19.16
C ASP A 5 -7.49 4.93 -18.54
N VAL A 6 -7.25 4.71 -17.25
CA VAL A 6 -6.02 5.16 -16.59
C VAL A 6 -4.95 4.16 -17.01
N SER A 7 -4.28 4.43 -18.14
CA SER A 7 -3.19 3.58 -18.63
C SER A 7 -1.98 3.75 -17.72
N GLY A 8 -1.89 2.92 -16.68
CA GLY A 8 -0.77 2.90 -15.76
C GLY A 8 -1.17 2.55 -14.34
N ASP A 9 -0.17 2.31 -13.52
CA ASP A 9 -0.38 1.99 -12.11
C ASP A 9 -0.95 3.20 -11.38
N VAL A 10 -1.99 2.95 -10.59
CA VAL A 10 -2.63 3.89 -9.69
C VAL A 10 -2.14 3.63 -8.27
N TYR A 11 -1.98 4.70 -7.51
CA TYR A 11 -1.49 4.67 -6.13
C TYR A 11 -2.59 5.13 -5.18
N LEU A 12 -2.80 4.41 -4.07
CA LEU A 12 -3.79 4.77 -3.07
C LEU A 12 -3.23 4.73 -1.65
N TYR A 13 -3.75 5.62 -0.81
CA TYR A 13 -3.51 5.69 0.63
C TYR A 13 -2.04 5.74 1.06
N PRO A 14 -1.21 6.64 0.50
CA PRO A 14 0.17 6.76 0.93
C PRO A 14 0.26 7.17 2.40
N ARG A 15 1.06 6.42 3.17
CA ARG A 15 1.49 6.80 4.52
C ARG A 15 3.00 6.96 4.53
N LEU A 16 3.45 8.20 4.73
CA LEU A 16 4.85 8.50 4.97
C LEU A 16 5.18 8.26 6.45
N VAL A 17 6.26 7.53 6.68
CA VAL A 17 6.86 7.31 7.98
C VAL A 17 8.37 7.52 7.89
N GLN A 18 9.00 7.79 9.03
CA GLN A 18 10.45 7.83 9.13
C GLN A 18 10.89 6.62 9.95
N SER A 19 11.85 5.87 9.41
CA SER A 19 12.51 4.77 10.10
C SER A 19 13.41 5.27 11.23
N TYR A 20 13.83 4.35 12.11
CA TYR A 20 14.68 4.69 13.26
C TYR A 20 16.03 5.32 12.85
N ASP A 21 16.60 4.93 11.71
CA ASP A 21 17.88 5.45 11.20
C ASP A 21 17.72 6.74 10.36
N GLY A 22 16.49 7.28 10.30
CA GLY A 22 16.18 8.52 9.59
C GLY A 22 15.79 8.34 8.13
N LYS A 23 15.83 7.13 7.55
CA LYS A 23 15.31 6.88 6.19
C LYS A 23 13.82 7.13 6.12
N LEU A 24 13.36 7.71 5.03
CA LEU A 24 11.95 7.87 4.72
C LEU A 24 11.40 6.57 4.14
N ALA A 25 10.17 6.21 4.53
CA ALA A 25 9.44 5.11 3.92
C ALA A 25 7.99 5.52 3.66
N THR A 26 7.44 5.09 2.53
CA THR A 26 6.02 5.26 2.19
C THR A 26 5.40 3.91 1.94
N ALA A 27 4.33 3.56 2.66
CA ALA A 27 3.50 2.41 2.33
C ALA A 27 2.24 2.87 1.57
N TYR A 28 1.86 2.16 0.51
CA TYR A 28 0.70 2.48 -0.32
C TYR A 28 0.22 1.25 -1.09
N TYR A 29 -1.01 1.29 -1.61
CA TYR A 29 -1.45 0.33 -2.63
C TYR A 29 -0.98 0.75 -4.01
N GLN A 30 -0.53 -0.20 -4.81
CA GLN A 30 -0.19 -0.01 -6.21
C GLN A 30 -0.87 -1.09 -7.07
N GLY A 31 -1.54 -0.67 -8.12
CA GLY A 31 -2.14 -1.58 -9.09
C GLY A 31 -2.99 -0.82 -10.12
N ARG A 32 -3.70 -1.56 -10.96
CA ARG A 32 -4.59 -1.01 -11.99
C ARG A 32 -6.02 -1.40 -11.69
N VAL A 33 -6.97 -0.51 -11.96
CA VAL A 33 -8.39 -0.73 -11.64
C VAL A 33 -8.88 -2.05 -12.25
N GLY A 34 -9.42 -2.93 -11.41
CA GLY A 34 -9.89 -4.26 -11.83
C GLY A 34 -8.80 -5.34 -11.92
N GLU A 35 -7.52 -4.99 -11.75
CA GLU A 35 -6.40 -5.94 -11.73
C GLU A 35 -5.94 -6.25 -10.29
N PRO A 36 -5.09 -7.29 -10.10
CA PRO A 36 -4.49 -7.56 -8.80
C PRO A 36 -3.72 -6.36 -8.24
N VAL A 37 -3.89 -6.08 -6.95
CA VAL A 37 -3.20 -5.02 -6.21
C VAL A 37 -2.19 -5.60 -5.23
N SER A 38 -1.10 -4.87 -5.02
CA SER A 38 -0.16 -5.13 -3.92
C SER A 38 -0.11 -3.96 -2.95
N LEU A 39 0.10 -4.27 -1.67
CA LEU A 39 0.68 -3.34 -0.72
C LEU A 39 2.17 -3.22 -1.02
N VAL A 40 2.64 -1.98 -1.15
CA VAL A 40 3.99 -1.63 -1.56
C VAL A 40 4.62 -0.72 -0.52
N VAL A 41 5.91 -0.89 -0.29
CA VAL A 41 6.74 0.04 0.47
C VAL A 41 7.81 0.61 -0.45
N SER A 42 7.93 1.94 -0.47
CA SER A 42 9.09 2.63 -1.04
C SER A 42 9.93 3.23 0.07
N THR A 43 11.25 3.11 -0.04
CA THR A 43 12.21 3.67 0.94
C THR A 43 13.18 4.63 0.27
N SER A 44 13.63 5.64 1.01
CA SER A 44 14.63 6.60 0.55
C SER A 44 15.49 7.12 1.70
N GLN A 45 16.80 7.24 1.45
CA GLN A 45 17.73 7.86 2.39
C GLN A 45 17.62 9.40 2.40
N ASN A 46 17.26 10.00 1.26
CA ASN A 46 17.42 11.43 1.01
C ASN A 46 16.16 12.09 0.44
N GLY A 47 15.09 11.33 0.20
CA GLY A 47 13.84 11.79 -0.38
C GLY A 47 13.86 11.98 -1.90
N THR A 48 14.99 11.73 -2.58
CA THR A 48 15.12 11.91 -4.04
C THR A 48 15.17 10.61 -4.81
N THR A 49 15.93 9.62 -4.32
CA THR A 49 15.99 8.27 -4.91
C THR A 49 15.18 7.31 -4.04
N TRP A 50 14.26 6.58 -4.66
CA TRP A 50 13.36 5.68 -3.97
C TRP A 50 13.51 4.25 -4.48
N THR A 51 13.60 3.30 -3.55
CA THR A 51 13.57 1.86 -3.85
C THR A 51 12.23 1.30 -3.44
N THR A 52 11.54 0.67 -4.38
CA THR A 52 10.17 0.16 -4.20
C THR A 52 10.17 -1.36 -4.07
N SER A 53 9.38 -1.88 -3.14
CA SER A 53 9.22 -3.32 -2.91
C SER A 53 7.76 -3.66 -2.60
N PRO A 54 7.12 -4.58 -3.35
CA PRO A 54 5.84 -5.15 -2.95
C PRO A 54 6.03 -6.04 -1.72
N ILE A 55 5.17 -5.86 -0.72
CA ILE A 55 5.30 -6.54 0.58
C ILE A 55 4.15 -7.49 0.90
N ALA A 56 3.00 -7.33 0.22
CA ALA A 56 1.90 -8.29 0.28
C ALA A 56 0.92 -8.11 -0.89
N PRO A 57 0.27 -9.17 -1.39
CA PRO A 57 -0.92 -9.04 -2.22
C PRO A 57 -2.10 -8.49 -1.40
N ALA A 58 -3.00 -7.72 -2.01
CA ALA A 58 -4.14 -7.12 -1.32
C ALA A 58 -5.50 -7.35 -2.04
N GLY A 59 -5.53 -8.25 -3.03
CA GLY A 59 -6.73 -8.58 -3.80
C GLY A 59 -6.82 -7.81 -5.11
N THR A 60 -7.95 -7.15 -5.38
CA THR A 60 -8.23 -6.42 -6.63
C THR A 60 -8.29 -4.91 -6.40
N PHE A 61 -7.62 -4.14 -7.26
CA PHE A 61 -7.60 -2.69 -7.17
C PHE A 61 -8.98 -2.09 -7.46
N THR A 62 -9.53 -1.38 -6.48
CA THR A 62 -10.83 -0.70 -6.57
C THR A 62 -10.69 0.77 -6.20
N LEU A 63 -11.31 1.66 -6.98
CA LEU A 63 -11.39 3.09 -6.69
C LEU A 63 -12.73 3.50 -6.05
N ASP A 64 -13.76 2.67 -6.20
CA ASP A 64 -15.08 2.95 -5.67
C ASP A 64 -15.10 2.74 -4.15
N THR A 65 -15.22 3.85 -3.43
CA THR A 65 -15.21 3.89 -1.95
C THR A 65 -16.53 3.43 -1.33
N THR A 66 -17.57 3.19 -2.14
CA THR A 66 -18.89 2.73 -1.69
C THR A 66 -18.98 1.20 -1.60
N LEU A 67 -18.00 0.49 -2.19
CA LEU A 67 -17.96 -0.96 -2.16
C LEU A 67 -17.60 -1.49 -0.76
N ALA A 68 -18.28 -2.54 -0.34
CA ALA A 68 -17.97 -3.24 0.91
C ALA A 68 -16.57 -3.87 0.91
N ASN A 69 -15.93 -4.04 -0.24
CA ASN A 69 -14.61 -4.63 -0.39
C ASN A 69 -13.52 -3.59 -0.74
N TRP A 70 -13.73 -2.34 -0.35
CA TRP A 70 -12.86 -1.23 -0.71
C TRP A 70 -11.53 -1.22 0.07
N LEU A 71 -10.42 -0.97 -0.64
CA LEU A 71 -9.05 -1.09 -0.11
C LEU A 71 -8.65 -0.02 0.93
N GLY A 72 -9.38 1.09 1.04
CA GLY A 72 -8.97 2.21 1.90
C GLY A 72 -9.30 2.07 3.39
N ALA A 73 -10.06 1.05 3.79
CA ALA A 73 -10.69 1.01 5.11
C ALA A 73 -9.71 0.85 6.29
N TYR A 74 -8.62 0.08 6.14
CA TYR A 74 -7.80 -0.40 7.27
C TYR A 74 -6.31 -0.10 7.15
N PHE A 75 -5.94 1.09 6.67
CA PHE A 75 -4.54 1.43 6.42
C PHE A 75 -3.84 2.09 7.63
N GLY A 76 -2.88 1.39 8.22
CA GLY A 76 -2.06 1.86 9.33
C GLY A 76 -0.60 1.42 9.17
N VAL A 77 0.34 2.25 9.62
CA VAL A 77 1.78 1.98 9.53
C VAL A 77 2.44 2.31 10.86
N ALA A 78 3.29 1.40 11.33
CA ALA A 78 4.16 1.60 12.47
C ALA A 78 5.60 1.26 12.08
N VAL A 79 6.55 1.90 12.75
CA VAL A 79 7.99 1.72 12.53
C VAL A 79 8.61 1.23 13.83
N GLY A 80 9.37 0.14 13.73
CA GLY A 80 10.30 -0.33 14.73
C GLY A 80 11.75 -0.04 14.33
N GLN A 81 12.70 -0.57 15.10
CA GLN A 81 14.13 -0.33 14.87
C GLN A 81 14.65 -0.90 13.54
N ASP A 82 14.15 -2.06 13.14
CA ASP A 82 14.62 -2.85 11.98
C ASP A 82 13.50 -3.13 10.95
N ARG A 83 12.27 -2.67 11.23
CA ARG A 83 11.10 -3.08 10.46
C ARG A 83 10.03 -2.01 10.40
N LEU A 84 9.31 -2.01 9.29
CA LEU A 84 8.01 -1.38 9.13
C LEU A 84 6.94 -2.46 9.26
N ALA A 85 5.88 -2.17 10.02
CA ALA A 85 4.70 -2.99 10.13
C ALA A 85 3.50 -2.23 9.57
N ALA A 86 2.69 -2.89 8.75
CA ALA A 86 1.52 -2.30 8.13
C ALA A 86 0.28 -3.16 8.41
N THR A 87 -0.79 -2.51 8.85
CA THR A 87 -2.14 -3.04 8.70
C THR A 87 -2.73 -2.48 7.41
N PHE A 88 -3.45 -3.30 6.67
CA PHE A 88 -4.02 -2.91 5.40
C PHE A 88 -5.30 -3.68 5.13
N THR A 89 -6.18 -3.11 4.32
CA THR A 89 -7.31 -3.85 3.78
C THR A 89 -6.83 -4.85 2.72
N ASP A 90 -7.24 -6.10 2.88
CA ASP A 90 -7.16 -7.15 1.86
C ASP A 90 -8.58 -7.49 1.41
N ASN A 91 -8.83 -7.35 0.11
CA ASN A 91 -10.14 -7.61 -0.50
C ASN A 91 -10.15 -8.84 -1.42
N SER A 92 -9.19 -9.75 -1.27
CA SER A 92 -9.14 -11.01 -2.04
C SER A 92 -10.30 -11.98 -1.74
N GLY A 93 -11.04 -11.76 -0.65
CA GLY A 93 -12.22 -12.53 -0.27
C GLY A 93 -13.56 -11.88 -0.66
N VAL A 94 -14.67 -12.50 -0.26
CA VAL A 94 -16.04 -11.98 -0.50
C VAL A 94 -16.31 -10.68 0.28
N LYS A 95 -15.56 -10.43 1.35
CA LYS A 95 -15.55 -9.19 2.15
C LYS A 95 -14.11 -8.74 2.35
N ASP A 96 -13.94 -7.44 2.57
CA ASP A 96 -12.69 -6.90 3.06
C ASP A 96 -12.33 -7.46 4.45
N ARG A 97 -11.03 -7.49 4.74
CA ARG A 97 -10.52 -7.83 6.07
C ARG A 97 -9.29 -6.99 6.37
N ILE A 98 -9.00 -6.86 7.67
CA ILE A 98 -7.72 -6.35 8.14
C ILE A 98 -6.67 -7.45 7.94
N SER A 99 -5.64 -7.16 7.15
CA SER A 99 -4.45 -7.97 6.97
C SER A 99 -3.22 -7.25 7.52
N PHE A 100 -2.14 -8.00 7.71
CA PHE A 100 -0.90 -7.52 8.32
C PHE A 100 0.31 -7.93 7.48
N ALA A 101 1.25 -7.01 7.28
CA ALA A 101 2.52 -7.26 6.60
C ALA A 101 3.67 -6.54 7.31
N THR A 102 4.87 -7.10 7.19
CA THR A 102 6.10 -6.50 7.69
C THR A 102 7.12 -6.37 6.59
N PHE A 103 7.95 -5.35 6.68
CA PHE A 103 9.04 -5.09 5.77
C PHE A 103 10.30 -4.78 6.57
N VAL A 104 11.40 -5.50 6.30
CA VAL A 104 12.70 -5.18 6.88
C VAL A 104 13.21 -3.93 6.18
N THR A 105 13.42 -2.86 6.93
CA THR A 105 14.00 -1.63 6.37
C THR A 105 15.47 -1.89 6.06
N PRO A 106 15.90 -1.84 4.79
CA PRO A 106 17.31 -1.97 4.44
C PRO A 106 18.10 -0.77 4.99
#